data_AF-A0A536QN73-F1
#
_entry.id   AF-A0A536QN73-F1
#
_cell.length_a   1.000
_cell.length_b   1.000
_cell.length_c   1.000
_cell.angle_alpha   90.00
_cell.angle_beta   90.00
_cell.angle_gamma   90.00
#
_symmetry.space_group_name_H-M   'P 1'
#
loop_
_entity.id
_entity.type
_entity.pdbx_description
1 polymer ?
#
loop_
_entity_poly.entity_id
_entity_poly.type
_entity_poly.pdbx_seq_one_letter_code
_entity_poly.pdbx_strand_id
1 'polypeptide(L)'
;MPGSHLTVYGPAGIDRTFPRAVGGQMDYAYFPMPLEEFPARFDFVEVGETEFAVDGVSVRTQFLNHTAPCLGYRIAAGGATFVYATDHEAYADPPWHPDRPPASFDPAFLAHAGDARHAAFLRDADLVLHDAQYWSADYPAKAGWGHSTVEYAVDIALAA
;
A
#
# COMPACT_ATOMS: atom_id res chain seq x y z
N MET A 1 12.72 -13.02 -18.92
CA MET A 1 13.30 -13.48 -20.21
C MET A 1 14.79 -13.14 -20.22
N PRO A 2 15.67 -13.98 -20.77
CA PRO A 2 17.09 -13.63 -20.87
C PRO A 2 17.27 -12.25 -21.52
N GLY A 3 18.06 -11.38 -20.88
CA GLY A 3 18.33 -10.02 -21.37
C GLY A 3 17.26 -8.97 -21.07
N SER A 4 16.28 -9.28 -20.22
CA SER A 4 15.33 -8.27 -19.73
C SER A 4 16.02 -7.27 -18.81
N HIS A 5 15.50 -6.04 -18.76
CA HIS A 5 15.88 -5.04 -17.77
C HIS A 5 14.64 -4.65 -16.96
N LEU A 6 14.72 -4.83 -15.65
CA LEU A 6 13.67 -4.51 -14.70
C LEU A 6 14.15 -3.37 -13.79
N THR A 7 13.28 -2.38 -13.59
CA THR A 7 13.49 -1.33 -12.57
C THR A 7 12.47 -1.53 -11.47
N VAL A 8 12.93 -1.67 -10.24
CA VAL A 8 12.08 -1.87 -9.06
C VAL A 8 12.06 -0.59 -8.23
N TYR A 9 10.87 -0.08 -7.95
CA TYR A 9 10.65 1.14 -7.15
C TYR A 9 10.09 0.76 -5.78
N GLY A 10 10.70 1.24 -4.70
CA GLY A 10 10.26 0.92 -3.34
C GLY A 10 10.76 1.93 -2.30
N PRO A 11 10.26 1.86 -1.05
CA PRO A 11 10.74 2.74 0.00
C PRO A 11 12.22 2.47 0.30
N ALA A 12 12.92 3.50 0.79
CA ALA A 12 14.22 3.29 1.42
C ALA A 12 14.06 2.32 2.60
N GLY A 13 14.93 1.33 2.69
CA GLY A 13 14.85 0.34 3.76
C GLY A 13 15.30 0.88 5.12
N ILE A 14 14.84 0.26 6.20
CA ILE A 14 15.17 0.68 7.59
C ILE A 14 16.50 0.08 8.05
N ASP A 15 16.62 -1.26 8.02
CA ASP A 15 17.74 -2.03 8.55
C ASP A 15 18.76 -2.43 7.47
N ARG A 16 18.32 -2.43 6.21
CA ARG A 16 19.09 -2.79 5.01
C ARG A 16 18.63 -1.93 3.84
N THR A 17 19.46 -1.81 2.82
CA THR A 17 19.08 -1.11 1.59
C THR A 17 17.96 -1.85 0.85
N PHE A 18 17.14 -1.12 0.07
CA PHE A 18 16.04 -1.73 -0.68
C PHE A 18 16.47 -2.92 -1.58
N PRO A 19 17.59 -2.85 -2.34
CA PRO A 19 18.08 -4.00 -3.10
C PRO A 19 18.39 -5.23 -2.23
N ARG A 20 18.94 -5.02 -1.02
CA ARG A 20 19.24 -6.13 -0.09
C ARG A 20 17.98 -6.70 0.54
N ALA A 21 16.95 -5.88 0.77
CA ALA A 21 15.66 -6.37 1.25
C ALA A 21 14.99 -7.26 0.20
N VAL A 22 14.90 -6.80 -1.05
CA VAL A 22 14.31 -7.58 -2.14
C VAL A 22 15.15 -8.82 -2.47
N GLY A 23 16.46 -8.65 -2.67
CA GLY A 23 17.36 -9.77 -2.99
C GLY A 23 17.42 -10.82 -1.89
N GLY A 24 17.31 -10.43 -0.62
CA GLY A 24 17.29 -11.34 0.52
C GLY A 24 16.07 -12.27 0.57
N GLN A 25 14.95 -11.91 -0.09
CA GLN A 25 13.81 -12.82 -0.25
C GLN A 25 14.12 -13.98 -1.22
N MET A 26 15.17 -13.82 -2.04
CA MET A 26 15.62 -14.81 -3.01
C MET A 26 16.84 -15.61 -2.51
N ASP A 27 17.15 -15.52 -1.21
CA ASP A 27 18.21 -16.32 -0.60
C ASP A 27 17.93 -17.82 -0.75
N TYR A 28 18.99 -18.61 -0.96
CA TYR A 28 18.93 -20.06 -1.14
C TYR A 28 18.19 -20.81 -0.02
N ALA A 29 18.14 -20.24 1.19
CA ALA A 29 17.37 -20.81 2.30
C ALA A 29 15.86 -20.89 2.03
N TYR A 30 15.31 -20.00 1.18
CA TYR A 30 13.87 -19.87 0.93
C TYR A 30 13.50 -19.90 -0.56
N PHE A 31 14.44 -19.65 -1.46
CA PHE A 31 14.20 -19.59 -2.91
C PHE A 31 15.36 -20.22 -3.69
N PRO A 32 15.11 -20.99 -4.75
CA PRO A 32 16.13 -21.84 -5.38
C PRO A 32 17.17 -21.10 -6.25
N MET A 33 17.07 -19.77 -6.38
CA MET A 33 17.92 -18.97 -7.27
C MET A 33 18.07 -17.53 -6.74
N PRO A 34 19.27 -17.08 -6.38
CA PRO A 34 19.49 -15.72 -5.90
C PRO A 34 19.33 -14.70 -7.03
N LEU A 35 19.09 -13.45 -6.65
CA LEU A 35 18.80 -12.37 -7.59
C LEU A 35 19.96 -12.14 -8.59
N GLU A 36 21.21 -12.35 -8.16
CA GLU A 36 22.41 -12.18 -8.98
C GLU A 36 22.56 -13.24 -10.08
N GLU A 37 21.92 -14.41 -9.90
CA GLU A 37 21.93 -15.50 -10.88
C GLU A 37 20.78 -15.39 -11.90
N PHE A 38 19.84 -14.47 -11.70
CA PHE A 38 18.78 -14.24 -12.68
C PHE A 38 19.36 -13.69 -13.98
N PRO A 39 18.98 -14.23 -15.15
CA PRO A 39 19.46 -13.76 -16.46
C PRO A 39 18.75 -12.46 -16.90
N ALA A 40 18.67 -11.47 -16.01
CA ALA A 40 18.08 -10.15 -16.22
C ALA A 40 18.88 -9.09 -15.46
N ARG A 41 18.83 -7.85 -15.93
CA ARG A 41 19.37 -6.70 -15.20
C ARG A 41 18.30 -6.13 -14.28
N PHE A 42 18.67 -5.84 -13.04
CA PHE A 42 17.82 -5.14 -12.08
C PHE A 42 18.45 -3.81 -11.70
N ASP A 43 17.67 -2.73 -11.83
CA ASP A 43 17.97 -1.46 -11.18
C ASP A 43 16.95 -1.25 -10.06
N PHE A 44 17.39 -0.65 -8.96
CA PHE A 44 16.54 -0.37 -7.81
C PHE A 44 16.50 1.14 -7.58
N VAL A 45 15.31 1.68 -7.38
CA VAL A 45 15.09 3.10 -7.13
C VAL A 45 14.34 3.24 -5.82
N GLU A 46 15.01 3.80 -4.83
CA GLU A 46 14.39 4.15 -3.56
C GLU A 46 13.58 5.44 -3.72
N VAL A 47 12.30 5.39 -3.32
CA VAL A 47 11.35 6.51 -3.42
C VAL A 47 10.71 6.77 -2.06
N GLY A 48 10.40 8.03 -1.77
CA GLY A 48 9.57 8.44 -0.63
C GLY A 48 8.16 8.78 -1.10
N GLU A 49 7.57 9.82 -0.51
CA GLU A 49 6.37 10.45 -1.08
C GLU A 49 6.79 11.38 -2.22
N THR A 50 6.41 11.02 -3.45
CA THR A 50 6.84 11.73 -4.64
C THR A 50 5.88 11.49 -5.79
N GLU A 51 6.11 12.19 -6.90
CA GLU A 51 5.45 11.96 -8.18
C GLU A 51 6.52 11.85 -9.27
N PHE A 52 6.38 10.85 -10.15
CA PHE A 52 7.29 10.60 -11.25
C PHE A 52 6.55 9.92 -12.40
N ALA A 53 7.21 9.80 -13.56
CA ALA A 53 6.67 9.10 -14.71
C ALA A 53 7.58 7.94 -15.12
N VAL A 54 6.96 6.82 -15.50
CA VAL A 54 7.63 5.67 -16.11
C VAL A 54 7.00 5.43 -17.46
N ASP A 55 7.75 5.65 -18.54
CA ASP A 55 7.27 5.45 -19.92
C ASP A 55 5.91 6.11 -20.24
N GLY A 56 5.69 7.32 -19.71
CA GLY A 56 4.45 8.08 -19.90
C GLY A 56 3.30 7.71 -18.95
N VAL A 57 3.50 6.75 -18.03
CA VAL A 57 2.59 6.43 -16.93
C VAL A 57 2.95 7.31 -15.73
N SER A 58 1.99 8.07 -15.21
CA SER A 58 2.20 8.86 -13.99
C SER A 58 2.06 7.97 -12.76
N VAL A 59 3.00 8.11 -11.81
CA VAL A 59 3.02 7.39 -10.54
C VAL A 59 3.20 8.39 -9.42
N ARG A 60 2.27 8.41 -8.47
CA ARG A 60 2.37 9.16 -7.21
C ARG A 60 2.40 8.20 -6.04
N THR A 61 3.30 8.42 -5.09
CA THR A 61 3.48 7.59 -3.90
C THR A 61 3.09 8.33 -2.62
N GLN A 62 2.58 7.57 -1.64
CA GLN A 62 2.23 8.06 -0.31
C GLN A 62 2.60 7.00 0.74
N PHE A 63 3.17 7.41 1.87
CA PHE A 63 3.36 6.49 2.99
C PHE A 63 2.00 6.11 3.61
N LEU A 64 1.83 4.81 3.85
CA LEU A 64 0.67 4.21 4.50
C LEU A 64 0.92 4.06 6.00
N ASN A 65 -0.16 3.95 6.76
CA ASN A 65 -0.08 3.73 8.20
C ASN A 65 0.23 2.25 8.48
N HIS A 66 1.51 1.93 8.57
CA HIS A 66 1.98 0.56 8.78
C HIS A 66 3.14 0.52 9.78
N THR A 67 3.41 -0.67 10.32
CA THR A 67 4.46 -0.88 11.34
C THR A 67 5.87 -0.59 10.85
N ALA A 68 6.07 -0.60 9.53
CA ALA A 68 7.29 -0.25 8.81
C ALA A 68 6.95 0.64 7.60
N PRO A 69 7.93 1.34 6.98
CA PRO A 69 7.71 2.12 5.78
C PRO A 69 7.02 1.28 4.69
N CYS A 70 5.78 1.66 4.40
CA CYS A 70 4.96 1.05 3.38
C CYS A 70 4.44 2.16 2.47
N LEU A 71 4.51 1.95 1.15
CA LEU A 71 4.05 2.93 0.17
C LEU A 71 2.80 2.44 -0.53
N GLY A 72 1.82 3.33 -0.63
CA GLY A 72 0.76 3.24 -1.62
C GLY A 72 1.22 3.85 -2.95
N TYR A 73 0.71 3.31 -4.05
CA TYR A 73 1.02 3.74 -5.41
C TYR A 73 -0.26 4.10 -6.15
N ARG A 74 -0.39 5.36 -6.57
CA ARG A 74 -1.44 5.86 -7.44
C ARG A 74 -0.88 5.97 -8.85
N ILE A 75 -1.40 5.18 -9.76
CA ILE A 75 -0.89 4.98 -11.11
C ILE A 75 -1.94 5.48 -12.10
N ALA A 76 -1.61 6.48 -12.91
CA ALA A 76 -2.49 7.01 -13.95
C ALA A 76 -1.94 6.71 -15.35
N ALA A 77 -2.73 6.01 -16.17
CA ALA A 77 -2.38 5.63 -17.53
C ALA A 77 -3.63 5.57 -18.41
N GLY A 78 -3.54 6.10 -19.64
CA GLY A 78 -4.62 5.99 -20.62
C GLY A 78 -5.96 6.61 -20.18
N GLY A 79 -5.93 7.59 -19.29
CA GLY A 79 -7.12 8.23 -18.72
C GLY A 79 -7.76 7.47 -17.54
N ALA A 80 -7.20 6.32 -17.15
CA ALA A 80 -7.62 5.57 -15.97
C ALA A 80 -6.61 5.70 -14.82
N THR A 81 -7.09 5.60 -13.59
CA THR A 81 -6.30 5.68 -12.36
C THR A 81 -6.52 4.43 -11.51
N PHE A 82 -5.43 3.73 -11.20
CA PHE A 82 -5.39 2.60 -10.28
C PHE A 82 -4.62 2.98 -9.02
N VAL A 83 -5.15 2.64 -7.85
CA VAL A 83 -4.47 2.83 -6.56
C VAL A 83 -4.20 1.48 -5.91
N TYR A 84 -2.93 1.19 -5.64
CA TYR A 84 -2.48 0.09 -4.80
C TYR A 84 -2.14 0.65 -3.42
N ALA A 85 -2.90 0.27 -2.38
CA ALA A 85 -2.71 0.78 -1.02
C ALA A 85 -2.98 -0.30 0.02
N THR A 86 -2.26 -1.42 -0.08
CA THR A 86 -2.33 -2.52 0.89
C THR A 86 -1.45 -2.24 2.11
N ASP A 87 -1.70 -2.96 3.20
CA ASP A 87 -0.98 -2.85 4.47
C ASP A 87 -1.13 -1.45 5.06
N HIS A 88 -2.38 -1.02 5.22
CA HIS A 88 -2.74 0.26 5.83
C HIS A 88 -3.66 0.04 7.02
N GLU A 89 -3.42 0.74 8.13
CA GLU A 89 -4.28 0.77 9.30
C GLU A 89 -5.02 2.11 9.43
N ALA A 90 -6.28 2.07 9.82
CA ALA A 90 -7.04 3.28 10.14
C ALA A 90 -6.33 4.13 11.21
N TYR A 91 -6.36 5.45 11.06
CA TYR A 91 -5.78 6.35 12.06
C TYR A 91 -6.75 6.67 13.20
N ALA A 92 -8.06 6.73 12.93
CA ALA A 92 -9.07 6.96 13.96
C ALA A 92 -9.15 5.81 14.98
N ASP A 93 -9.38 6.15 16.25
CA ASP A 93 -9.60 5.19 17.34
C ASP A 93 -10.87 5.58 18.15
N PRO A 94 -11.90 4.70 18.22
CA PRO A 94 -12.00 3.43 17.52
C PRO A 94 -12.24 3.63 16.01
N PRO A 95 -11.64 2.79 15.14
CA PRO A 95 -11.83 2.90 13.69
C PRO A 95 -13.17 2.35 13.21
N TRP A 96 -13.90 1.64 14.09
CA TRP A 96 -15.20 1.04 13.80
C TRP A 96 -16.02 0.86 15.07
N HIS A 97 -17.35 0.98 14.95
CA HIS A 97 -18.29 0.75 16.03
C HIS A 97 -19.06 -0.57 15.82
N PRO A 98 -19.00 -1.52 16.78
CA PRO A 98 -19.64 -2.83 16.64
C PRO A 98 -21.14 -2.83 16.49
N ASP A 99 -21.79 -1.75 16.91
CA ASP A 99 -23.24 -1.60 16.79
C ASP A 99 -23.67 -0.97 15.45
N ARG A 100 -22.73 -0.78 14.51
CA ARG A 100 -23.01 -0.15 13.23
C ARG A 100 -23.85 -1.08 12.32
N PRO A 101 -24.99 -0.61 11.78
CA PRO A 101 -25.74 -1.37 10.80
C PRO A 101 -24.88 -1.70 9.57
N PRO A 102 -25.00 -2.92 9.00
CA PRO A 102 -24.41 -3.21 7.70
C PRO A 102 -24.83 -2.13 6.67
N ALA A 103 -23.86 -1.67 5.86
CA ALA A 103 -24.04 -0.66 4.82
C ALA A 103 -24.36 0.80 5.26
N SER A 104 -24.23 1.16 6.54
CA SER A 104 -24.45 2.56 6.96
C SER A 104 -23.18 3.41 6.92
N PHE A 105 -22.85 4.09 5.82
CA PHE A 105 -21.72 5.03 5.75
C PHE A 105 -21.94 6.31 6.58
N ASP A 106 -20.98 6.67 7.44
CA ASP A 106 -20.92 7.98 8.11
C ASP A 106 -19.50 8.56 7.95
N PRO A 107 -19.34 9.66 7.18
CA PRO A 107 -18.03 10.28 6.96
C PRO A 107 -17.43 10.88 8.24
N ALA A 108 -18.21 11.05 9.32
CA ALA A 108 -17.67 11.49 10.61
C ALA A 108 -16.65 10.49 11.21
N PHE A 109 -16.66 9.21 10.78
CA PHE A 109 -15.66 8.24 11.20
C PHE A 109 -14.26 8.49 10.61
N LEU A 110 -14.15 9.33 9.58
CA LEU A 110 -12.88 9.76 8.98
C LEU A 110 -12.40 11.09 9.55
N ALA A 111 -12.76 11.38 10.80
CA ALA A 111 -12.41 12.66 11.45
C ALA A 111 -10.90 12.85 11.63
N HIS A 112 -10.10 11.77 11.65
CA HIS A 112 -8.67 11.89 11.77
C HIS A 112 -8.04 12.40 10.48
N ALA A 113 -7.14 13.37 10.57
CA ALA A 113 -6.49 13.99 9.40
C ALA A 113 -5.71 12.97 8.54
N GLY A 114 -5.21 11.90 9.16
CA GLY A 114 -4.56 10.78 8.47
C GLY A 114 -5.51 10.00 7.57
N ASP A 115 -6.73 9.71 8.04
CA ASP A 115 -7.75 9.03 7.25
C ASP A 115 -8.27 9.94 6.13
N ALA A 116 -8.50 11.23 6.42
CA ALA A 116 -8.86 12.21 5.39
C ALA A 116 -7.78 12.33 4.30
N ARG A 117 -6.50 12.25 4.69
CA ARG A 117 -5.37 12.23 3.76
C ARG A 117 -5.32 10.94 2.95
N HIS A 118 -5.64 9.81 3.55
CA HIS A 118 -5.73 8.53 2.85
C HIS A 118 -6.88 8.53 1.83
N ALA A 119 -8.09 8.93 2.23
CA ALA A 119 -9.23 9.12 1.31
C ALA A 119 -8.87 10.05 0.14
N ALA A 120 -8.19 11.18 0.41
CA ALA A 120 -7.75 12.10 -0.63
C ALA A 120 -6.73 11.49 -1.61
N PHE A 121 -5.95 10.49 -1.18
CA PHE A 121 -5.05 9.73 -2.05
C PHE A 121 -5.80 8.72 -2.92
N LEU A 122 -6.88 8.13 -2.40
CA LEU A 122 -7.76 7.20 -3.13
C LEU A 122 -8.72 7.90 -4.09
N ARG A 123 -9.02 9.19 -3.86
CA ARG A 123 -10.05 9.95 -4.59
C ARG A 123 -9.93 9.87 -6.11
N ASP A 124 -11.09 9.76 -6.75
CA ASP A 124 -11.29 9.69 -8.20
C ASP A 124 -10.53 8.52 -8.88
N ALA A 125 -10.11 7.50 -8.13
CA ALA A 125 -9.52 6.30 -8.71
C ALA A 125 -10.62 5.45 -9.37
N ASP A 126 -10.34 4.92 -10.56
CA ASP A 126 -11.24 3.96 -11.23
C ASP A 126 -11.21 2.58 -10.54
N LEU A 127 -10.08 2.26 -9.91
CA LEU A 127 -9.91 1.03 -9.13
C LEU A 127 -8.98 1.28 -7.95
N VAL A 128 -9.43 0.85 -6.76
CA VAL A 128 -8.62 0.81 -5.54
C VAL A 128 -8.41 -0.64 -5.14
N LEU A 129 -7.16 -1.03 -4.93
CA LEU A 129 -6.77 -2.26 -4.24
C LEU A 129 -6.30 -1.90 -2.84
N HIS A 130 -7.08 -2.30 -1.84
CA HIS A 130 -6.83 -2.08 -0.43
C HIS A 130 -6.82 -3.43 0.30
N ASP A 131 -6.02 -3.57 1.36
CA ASP A 131 -6.10 -4.75 2.22
C ASP A 131 -7.36 -4.70 3.10
N ALA A 132 -7.86 -5.88 3.47
CA ALA A 132 -9.01 -6.05 4.34
C ALA A 132 -8.78 -7.30 5.18
N GLN A 133 -7.64 -7.32 5.89
CA GLN A 133 -7.12 -8.52 6.52
C GLN A 133 -7.97 -9.01 7.69
N TYR A 134 -8.68 -8.11 8.37
CA TYR A 134 -9.41 -8.43 9.59
C TYR A 134 -10.92 -8.24 9.45
N TRP A 135 -11.67 -9.06 10.17
CA TRP A 135 -13.03 -8.69 10.54
C TRP A 135 -12.97 -7.69 11.68
N SER A 136 -13.96 -6.80 11.77
CA SER A 136 -13.97 -5.82 12.85
C SER A 136 -14.04 -6.42 14.26
N ALA A 137 -14.55 -7.64 14.41
CA ALA A 137 -14.51 -8.38 15.69
C ALA A 137 -13.09 -8.81 16.11
N ASP A 138 -12.19 -9.04 15.15
CA ASP A 138 -10.80 -9.44 15.41
C ASP A 138 -9.90 -8.23 15.68
N TYR A 139 -10.28 -7.06 15.15
CA TYR A 139 -9.47 -5.85 15.14
C TYR A 139 -8.96 -5.39 16.52
N PRO A 140 -9.74 -5.43 17.63
CA PRO A 140 -9.24 -5.00 18.93
C PRO A 140 -7.96 -5.70 19.39
N ALA A 141 -7.75 -6.96 18.97
CA ALA A 141 -6.53 -7.72 19.29
C ALA A 141 -5.41 -7.55 18.25
N LYS A 142 -5.66 -6.78 17.19
CA LYS A 142 -4.77 -6.57 16.03
C LYS A 142 -4.42 -5.11 15.79
N ALA A 143 -5.03 -4.18 16.51
CA ALA A 143 -4.69 -2.77 16.44
C ALA A 143 -3.18 -2.54 16.65
N GLY A 144 -2.59 -1.72 15.79
CA GLY A 144 -1.16 -1.47 15.72
C GLY A 144 -0.39 -2.46 14.85
N TRP A 145 -1.06 -3.41 14.19
CA TRP A 145 -0.39 -4.38 13.28
C TRP A 145 -0.32 -3.84 11.86
N GLY A 146 -0.98 -2.71 11.58
CA GLY A 146 -0.81 -2.00 10.32
C GLY A 146 -1.73 -2.47 9.19
N HIS A 147 -2.88 -3.08 9.51
CA HIS A 147 -3.79 -3.64 8.52
C HIS A 147 -5.25 -3.28 8.80
N SER A 148 -6.06 -3.32 7.74
CA SER A 148 -7.43 -2.83 7.76
C SER A 148 -8.48 -3.90 7.99
N THR A 149 -9.64 -3.45 8.48
CA THR A 149 -10.86 -4.25 8.44
C THR A 149 -11.55 -4.13 7.08
N VAL A 150 -12.41 -5.09 6.77
CA VAL A 150 -13.29 -5.02 5.58
C VAL A 150 -14.12 -3.73 5.60
N GLU A 151 -14.67 -3.37 6.74
CA GLU A 151 -15.53 -2.20 6.89
C GLU A 151 -14.78 -0.89 6.65
N TYR A 152 -13.57 -0.75 7.21
CA TYR A 152 -12.74 0.43 6.97
C TYR A 152 -12.35 0.57 5.50
N ALA A 153 -11.96 -0.53 4.84
CA ALA A 153 -11.58 -0.50 3.43
C ALA A 153 -12.74 -0.06 2.52
N VAL A 154 -13.98 -0.42 2.85
CA VAL A 154 -15.18 0.05 2.15
C VAL A 154 -15.47 1.52 2.47
N ASP A 155 -15.40 1.92 3.73
CA ASP A 155 -15.71 3.29 4.15
C ASP A 155 -14.75 4.31 3.56
N ILE A 156 -13.45 4.01 3.58
CA ILE A 156 -12.45 4.91 3.03
C ILE A 156 -12.62 5.06 1.51
N ALA A 157 -13.04 3.99 0.82
CA ALA A 157 -13.33 4.02 -0.60
C ALA A 157 -14.62 4.80 -0.91
N LEU A 158 -15.64 4.77 -0.05
CA LEU A 158 -16.86 5.57 -0.20
C LEU A 158 -16.61 7.07 0.07
N ALA A 159 -15.61 7.40 0.87
CA ALA A 159 -15.24 8.77 1.18
C ALA A 159 -14.27 9.42 0.18
N ALA A 160 -13.66 8.59 -0.67
CA ALA A 160 -12.74 8.98 -1.73
C ALA A 160 -13.50 9.59 -2.89
#